data_AF-A0A151JQQ0-F1
#
_entry.id   AF-A0A151JQQ0-F1
#
_cell.length_a   1.000
_cell.length_b   1.000
_cell.length_c   1.000
_cell.angle_alpha   90.00
_cell.angle_beta   90.00
_cell.angle_gamma   90.00
#
_symmetry.space_group_name_H-M   'P 1'
#
loop_
_entity.id
_entity.type
_entity.pdbx_description
1 polymer ?
#
loop_
_entity_poly.entity_id
_entity_poly.type
_entity_poly.pdbx_seq_one_letter_code
_entity_poly.pdbx_strand_id
1 'polypeptide(L)'
;MSTHTDLQILKDICAILRPVERVTTEISGELYVTCSKIIPIINCLIRTLEKLDITHEISECFHKNVLLQLQNRFRGKDSNIETNSFLSISTLLDPRFKKLHFSSSLAVSTAISKISQLMKNNQIETQCNVEENINIPRKEDLWNIHDELIVSSSLNSDEPGGIPIELRQFLNANVVSRSEDPFKIWQKLKDVYPMVYEVAMKYFVIVGTSVPSERLFSAAGNVISMKRSKIKGKRASQIIFLGSLPKKYWK
;
A
#
# COMPACT_ATOMS: atom_id res chain seq x y z
N MET A 1 22.81 41.90 9.12
CA MET A 1 22.60 41.23 10.42
C MET A 1 21.20 40.63 10.38
N SER A 2 21.06 39.31 10.43
CA SER A 2 19.75 38.67 10.60
C SER A 2 19.22 39.05 11.98
N THR A 3 18.01 39.60 12.05
CA THR A 3 17.41 39.99 13.33
C THR A 3 17.01 38.74 14.12
N HIS A 4 16.94 38.84 15.45
CA HIS A 4 16.50 37.74 16.32
C HIS A 4 15.15 37.15 15.87
N THR A 5 14.27 38.01 15.36
CA THR A 5 12.98 37.67 14.76
C THR A 5 13.12 36.75 13.54
N ASP A 6 14.03 37.07 12.61
CA ASP A 6 14.27 36.24 11.42
C ASP A 6 14.73 34.82 11.80
N LEU A 7 15.59 34.72 12.82
CA LEU A 7 16.06 33.42 13.32
C LEU A 7 14.93 32.61 13.97
N GLN A 8 13.99 33.27 14.66
CA GLN A 8 12.82 32.58 15.22
C GLN A 8 11.90 32.07 14.11
N ILE A 9 11.61 32.90 13.10
CA ILE A 9 10.80 32.51 11.94
C ILE A 9 11.42 31.29 11.24
N LEU A 10 12.73 31.29 11.01
CA LEU A 10 13.42 30.15 10.39
C LEU A 10 13.32 28.88 11.23
N LYS A 11 13.45 28.99 12.57
CA LYS A 11 13.28 27.83 13.46
C LYS A 11 11.88 27.25 13.37
N ASP A 12 10.86 28.10 13.38
CA ASP A 12 9.46 27.67 13.27
C ASP A 12 9.19 27.00 11.92
N ILE A 13 9.66 27.61 10.81
CA ILE A 13 9.53 27.02 9.46
C ILE A 13 10.23 25.66 9.40
N CYS A 14 11.43 25.53 9.96
CA CYS A 14 12.11 24.24 10.05
C CYS A 14 11.32 23.22 10.88
N ALA A 15 10.66 23.64 11.95
CA ALA A 15 9.81 22.77 12.76
C ALA A 15 8.58 22.27 11.97
N ILE A 16 7.98 23.14 11.15
CA ILE A 16 6.83 22.81 10.28
C ILE A 16 7.25 21.88 9.13
N LEU A 17 8.41 22.11 8.51
CA LEU A 17 8.85 21.34 7.35
C LEU A 17 9.48 19.99 7.72
N ARG A 18 10.02 19.82 8.93
CA ARG A 18 10.66 18.58 9.36
C ARG A 18 9.72 17.36 9.34
N PRO A 19 8.46 17.42 9.81
CA PRO A 19 7.49 16.33 9.61
C PRO A 19 7.27 16.00 8.13
N VAL A 20 7.18 17.02 7.26
CA VAL A 20 6.99 16.82 5.81
C VAL A 20 8.19 16.08 5.21
N GLU A 21 9.42 16.49 5.55
CA GLU A 21 10.66 15.86 5.09
C GLU A 21 10.80 14.39 5.54
N ARG A 22 10.41 14.08 6.78
CA ARG A 22 10.38 12.69 7.27
C ARG A 22 9.41 11.83 6.47
N VAL A 23 8.23 12.36 6.19
CA VAL A 23 7.18 11.67 5.43
C VAL A 23 7.64 11.44 3.99
N THR A 24 8.15 12.47 3.32
CA THR A 24 8.63 12.35 1.93
C THR A 24 9.77 11.34 1.82
N THR A 25 10.70 11.33 2.78
CA THR A 25 11.80 10.35 2.85
C THR A 25 11.26 8.92 2.99
N GLU A 26 10.32 8.70 3.91
CA GLU A 26 9.71 7.39 4.17
C GLU A 26 8.93 6.86 2.96
N ILE A 27 8.19 7.70 2.22
CA ILE A 27 7.40 7.25 1.05
C ILE A 27 8.23 7.13 -0.24
N SER A 28 9.45 7.68 -0.24
CA SER A 28 10.41 7.62 -1.37
C SER A 28 11.28 6.36 -1.35
N GLY A 29 11.04 5.45 -0.42
CA GLY A 29 11.71 4.15 -0.36
C GLY A 29 11.32 3.20 -1.49
N GLU A 30 12.14 2.20 -1.73
CA GLU A 30 11.89 1.12 -2.72
C GLU A 30 12.13 -0.29 -2.16
N LEU A 31 12.79 -0.40 -1.01
CA LEU A 31 13.18 -1.69 -0.40
C LEU A 31 12.15 -2.20 0.63
N TYR A 32 11.01 -1.52 0.75
CA TYR A 32 9.92 -1.87 1.65
C TYR A 32 8.59 -1.40 1.06
N VAL A 33 7.48 -1.95 1.56
CA VAL A 33 6.14 -1.57 1.12
C VAL A 33 5.87 -0.10 1.47
N THR A 34 5.69 0.72 0.42
CA THR A 34 5.40 2.17 0.54
C THR A 34 3.94 2.49 0.27
N CYS A 35 3.28 1.79 -0.67
CA CYS A 35 1.88 2.05 -1.04
C CYS A 35 0.92 1.96 0.15
N SER A 36 1.03 0.91 0.97
CA SER A 36 0.19 0.73 2.17
C SER A 36 0.46 1.76 3.28
N LYS A 37 1.59 2.47 3.24
CA LYS A 37 1.95 3.49 4.24
C LYS A 37 1.37 4.86 3.92
N ILE A 38 0.95 5.13 2.69
CA ILE A 38 0.54 6.47 2.25
C ILE A 38 -0.63 7.02 3.09
N ILE A 39 -1.73 6.26 3.22
CA ILE A 39 -2.89 6.71 4.01
C ILE A 39 -2.52 6.93 5.50
N PRO A 40 -1.88 5.96 6.18
CA PRO A 40 -1.43 6.14 7.56
C PRO A 40 -0.51 7.34 7.75
N ILE A 41 0.51 7.48 6.91
CA ILE A 41 1.58 8.45 7.12
C ILE A 41 1.12 9.88 6.84
N ILE A 42 0.25 10.10 5.86
CA ILE A 42 -0.36 11.40 5.59
C ILE A 42 -1.31 11.80 6.73
N ASN A 43 -2.10 10.85 7.25
CA ASN A 43 -2.95 11.13 8.41
C ASN A 43 -2.14 11.42 9.68
N CYS A 44 -1.00 10.74 9.88
CA CYS A 44 -0.06 11.07 10.95
C CYS A 44 0.60 12.43 10.76
N LEU A 45 0.97 12.79 9.52
CA LEU A 45 1.55 14.10 9.18
C LEU A 45 0.60 15.23 9.56
N ILE A 46 -0.64 15.18 9.06
CA ILE A 46 -1.65 16.21 9.32
C ILE A 46 -1.87 16.36 10.82
N ARG A 47 -2.07 15.25 11.55
CA ARG A 47 -2.24 15.27 13.02
C ARG A 47 -1.00 15.77 13.77
N THR A 48 0.19 15.59 13.22
CA THR A 48 1.43 16.08 13.83
C THR A 48 1.53 17.59 13.67
N LEU A 49 1.23 18.10 12.47
CA LEU A 49 1.21 19.52 12.19
C LEU A 49 0.12 20.24 12.99
N GLU A 50 -1.09 19.70 13.07
CA GLU A 50 -2.19 20.23 13.88
C GLU A 50 -1.84 20.40 15.37
N LYS A 51 -0.85 19.66 15.88
CA LYS A 51 -0.39 19.73 17.28
C LYS A 51 0.80 20.66 17.49
N LEU A 52 1.36 21.24 16.43
CA LEU A 52 2.48 22.18 16.55
C LEU A 52 1.97 23.52 17.09
N ASP A 53 2.59 23.96 18.18
CA ASP A 53 2.38 25.29 18.72
C ASP A 53 3.37 26.27 18.10
N ILE A 54 2.87 27.24 17.34
CA ILE A 54 3.66 28.22 16.58
C ILE A 54 3.21 29.60 17.02
N THR A 55 4.13 30.36 17.60
CA THR A 55 3.79 31.62 18.30
C THR A 55 3.94 32.86 17.41
N HIS A 56 4.78 32.81 16.38
CA HIS A 56 5.05 33.97 15.54
C HIS A 56 4.04 34.09 14.39
N GLU A 57 3.48 35.29 14.16
CA GLU A 57 2.41 35.55 13.18
C GLU A 57 2.73 35.05 11.76
N ILE A 58 3.92 35.40 11.22
CA ILE A 58 4.35 34.95 9.88
C ILE A 58 4.45 33.41 9.81
N SER A 59 5.03 32.79 10.83
CA SER A 59 5.18 31.34 10.92
C SER A 59 3.82 30.64 11.04
N GLU A 60 2.88 31.24 11.77
CA GLU A 60 1.52 30.73 11.92
C GLU A 60 0.74 30.80 10.59
N CYS A 61 0.87 31.91 9.84
CA CYS A 61 0.30 32.03 8.51
C CYS A 61 0.86 30.97 7.56
N PHE A 62 2.19 30.75 7.57
CA PHE A 62 2.82 29.67 6.81
C PHE A 62 2.30 28.29 7.25
N HIS A 63 2.21 28.04 8.55
CA HIS A 63 1.70 26.79 9.10
C HIS A 63 0.26 26.49 8.62
N LYS A 64 -0.64 27.47 8.74
CA LYS A 64 -2.04 27.37 8.27
C LYS A 64 -2.10 27.09 6.77
N ASN A 65 -1.26 27.77 5.98
CA ASN A 65 -1.18 27.53 4.54
C ASN A 65 -0.70 26.11 4.22
N VAL A 66 0.33 25.60 4.90
CA VAL A 66 0.81 24.22 4.71
C VAL A 66 -0.29 23.21 5.03
N LEU A 67 -0.98 23.37 6.17
CA LEU A 67 -2.09 22.50 6.56
C LEU A 67 -3.22 22.53 5.52
N LEU A 68 -3.62 23.72 5.07
CA LEU A 68 -4.66 23.90 4.05
C LEU A 68 -4.28 23.20 2.74
N GLN A 69 -3.04 23.37 2.27
CA GLN A 69 -2.57 22.74 1.03
C GLN A 69 -2.51 21.21 1.16
N LEU A 70 -2.09 20.67 2.32
CA LEU A 70 -2.10 19.23 2.57
C LEU A 70 -3.53 18.67 2.60
N GLN A 71 -4.45 19.37 3.25
CA GLN A 71 -5.87 18.97 3.28
C GLN A 71 -6.47 19.00 1.87
N ASN A 72 -6.28 20.08 1.11
CA ASN A 72 -6.78 20.17 -0.27
C ASN A 72 -6.17 19.09 -1.17
N ARG A 73 -4.89 18.77 -0.98
CA ARG A 73 -4.20 17.79 -1.82
C ARG A 73 -4.53 16.34 -1.49
N PHE A 74 -4.78 16.00 -0.22
CA PHE A 74 -4.94 14.61 0.21
C PHE A 74 -6.33 14.27 0.74
N ARG A 75 -7.16 15.26 1.07
CA ARG A 75 -8.54 15.11 1.57
C ARG A 75 -9.57 15.92 0.75
N GLY A 76 -9.16 16.50 -0.38
CA GLY A 76 -10.06 17.20 -1.28
C GLY A 76 -11.06 16.24 -1.95
N LYS A 77 -12.15 16.77 -2.50
CA LYS A 77 -13.24 15.98 -3.09
C LYS A 77 -12.75 15.05 -4.22
N ASP A 78 -11.86 15.55 -5.07
CA ASP A 78 -11.34 14.82 -6.23
C ASP A 78 -9.95 14.21 -6.00
N SER A 79 -9.32 14.51 -4.86
CA SER A 79 -7.93 14.18 -4.55
C SER A 79 -7.77 13.29 -3.30
N ASN A 80 -8.88 12.82 -2.73
CA ASN A 80 -8.86 12.05 -1.49
C ASN A 80 -8.06 10.76 -1.65
N ILE A 81 -7.02 10.58 -0.85
CA ILE A 81 -6.17 9.39 -0.89
C ILE A 81 -6.92 8.11 -0.50
N GLU A 82 -7.97 8.21 0.31
CA GLU A 82 -8.78 7.06 0.74
C GLU A 82 -9.66 6.52 -0.39
N THR A 83 -10.01 7.32 -1.40
CA THR A 83 -10.81 6.88 -2.56
C THR A 83 -9.95 6.20 -3.64
N ASN A 84 -8.63 6.43 -3.61
CA ASN A 84 -7.70 5.74 -4.50
C ASN A 84 -7.70 4.24 -4.20
N SER A 85 -8.01 3.42 -5.21
CA SER A 85 -8.17 1.98 -5.02
C SER A 85 -6.86 1.27 -4.67
N PHE A 86 -5.73 1.68 -5.25
CA PHE A 86 -4.44 1.08 -4.94
C PHE A 86 -4.02 1.36 -3.51
N LEU A 87 -4.15 2.60 -3.06
CA LEU A 87 -3.79 3.01 -1.70
C LEU A 87 -4.71 2.38 -0.65
N SER A 88 -6.02 2.43 -0.89
CA SER A 88 -7.01 1.91 0.07
C SER A 88 -6.93 0.39 0.21
N ILE A 89 -6.82 -0.34 -0.91
CA ILE A 89 -6.66 -1.80 -0.89
C ILE A 89 -5.35 -2.19 -0.22
N SER A 90 -4.22 -1.60 -0.62
CA SER A 90 -2.90 -1.90 -0.04
C SER A 90 -2.87 -1.61 1.46
N THR A 91 -3.48 -0.52 1.92
CA THR A 91 -3.56 -0.17 3.35
C THR A 91 -4.44 -1.12 4.14
N LEU A 92 -5.61 -1.50 3.62
CA LEU A 92 -6.52 -2.46 4.28
C LEU A 92 -5.90 -3.84 4.42
N LEU A 93 -5.13 -4.28 3.42
CA LEU A 93 -4.44 -5.56 3.39
C LEU A 93 -3.12 -5.54 4.19
N ASP A 94 -2.71 -4.39 4.73
CA ASP A 94 -1.54 -4.30 5.60
C ASP A 94 -1.90 -4.65 7.05
N PRO A 95 -1.35 -5.74 7.63
CA PRO A 95 -1.64 -6.15 9.00
C PRO A 95 -1.32 -5.10 10.06
N ARG A 96 -0.46 -4.11 9.73
CA ARG A 96 -0.07 -3.03 10.63
C ARG A 96 -1.09 -1.91 10.72
N PHE A 97 -1.91 -1.71 9.69
CA PHE A 97 -2.78 -0.53 9.56
C PHE A 97 -4.26 -0.90 9.46
N LYS A 98 -4.64 -1.82 8.56
CA LYS A 98 -6.03 -2.22 8.31
C LYS A 98 -6.94 -0.99 8.18
N LYS A 99 -8.00 -0.91 9.01
CA LYS A 99 -8.98 0.19 9.01
C LYS A 99 -8.55 1.40 9.85
N LEU A 100 -7.46 1.32 10.62
CA LEU A 100 -7.15 2.25 11.72
C LEU A 100 -7.02 3.72 11.28
N HIS A 101 -6.46 3.95 10.09
CA HIS A 101 -6.18 5.29 9.58
C HIS A 101 -7.19 5.77 8.54
N PHE A 102 -8.33 5.10 8.38
CA PHE A 102 -9.38 5.60 7.50
C PHE A 102 -10.33 6.54 8.25
N SER A 103 -10.74 7.60 7.57
CA SER A 103 -11.71 8.58 8.06
C SER A 103 -13.09 8.33 7.45
N SER A 104 -13.13 7.84 6.21
CA SER A 104 -14.36 7.58 5.47
C SER A 104 -14.74 6.10 5.53
N SER A 105 -15.85 5.80 6.21
CA SER A 105 -16.46 4.46 6.20
C SER A 105 -16.87 4.03 4.79
N LEU A 106 -17.30 4.97 3.94
CA LEU A 106 -17.66 4.70 2.55
C LEU A 106 -16.45 4.25 1.72
N ALA A 107 -15.29 4.87 1.91
CA ALA A 107 -14.05 4.50 1.23
C ALA A 107 -13.61 3.09 1.64
N VAL A 108 -13.68 2.77 2.94
CA VAL A 108 -13.42 1.42 3.46
C VAL A 108 -14.36 0.39 2.83
N SER A 109 -15.67 0.65 2.82
CA SER A 109 -16.65 -0.27 2.24
C SER A 109 -16.40 -0.51 0.76
N THR A 110 -16.12 0.55 -0.01
CA THR A 110 -15.83 0.45 -1.44
C THR A 110 -14.55 -0.36 -1.71
N ALA A 111 -13.51 -0.14 -0.91
CA ALA A 111 -12.27 -0.89 -1.03
C ALA A 111 -12.46 -2.37 -0.64
N ILE A 112 -13.23 -2.67 0.40
CA ILE A 112 -13.59 -4.04 0.78
C ILE A 112 -14.37 -4.73 -0.35
N SER A 113 -15.38 -4.09 -0.93
CA SER A 113 -16.13 -4.66 -2.06
C SER A 113 -15.22 -4.99 -3.25
N LYS A 114 -14.23 -4.13 -3.54
CA LYS A 114 -13.23 -4.39 -4.58
C LYS A 114 -12.32 -5.57 -4.23
N ILE A 115 -11.84 -5.68 -2.98
CA ILE A 115 -11.05 -6.82 -2.53
C ILE A 115 -11.86 -8.12 -2.67
N SER A 116 -13.12 -8.12 -2.24
CA SER A 116 -14.02 -9.27 -2.39
C SER A 116 -14.16 -9.71 -3.86
N GLN A 117 -14.29 -8.76 -4.79
CA GLN A 117 -14.35 -9.05 -6.21
C GLN A 117 -13.03 -9.63 -6.74
N LEU A 118 -11.88 -9.07 -6.32
CA LEU A 118 -10.56 -9.58 -6.69
C LEU A 118 -10.32 -11.00 -6.19
N MET A 119 -10.76 -11.32 -4.97
CA MET A 119 -10.69 -12.66 -4.42
C MET A 119 -11.52 -13.65 -5.26
N LYS A 120 -12.75 -13.29 -5.64
CA LYS A 120 -13.61 -14.13 -6.48
C LYS A 120 -13.01 -14.36 -7.88
N ASN A 121 -12.45 -13.32 -8.50
CA ASN A 121 -11.84 -13.45 -9.83
C ASN A 121 -10.62 -14.39 -9.83
N ASN A 122 -9.76 -14.32 -8.79
CA ASN A 122 -8.63 -15.24 -8.67
C ASN A 122 -9.08 -16.71 -8.53
N GLN A 123 -10.22 -16.99 -7.88
CA GLN A 123 -10.74 -18.36 -7.74
C GLN A 123 -11.18 -18.94 -9.09
N ILE A 124 -11.83 -18.13 -9.93
CA ILE A 124 -12.28 -18.56 -11.27
C ILE A 124 -11.08 -18.89 -12.16
N GLU A 125 -10.03 -18.07 -12.14
CA GLU A 125 -8.78 -18.34 -12.87
C GLU A 125 -8.08 -19.63 -12.41
N THR A 126 -8.26 -20.02 -11.15
CA THR A 126 -7.65 -21.22 -10.58
C THR A 126 -8.49 -22.49 -10.86
N GLN A 127 -9.82 -22.37 -10.90
CA GLN A 127 -10.74 -23.49 -11.18
C GLN A 127 -10.69 -23.99 -12.64
N CYS A 128 -10.34 -23.15 -13.62
CA CYS A 128 -10.18 -23.59 -15.01
C CYS A 128 -8.98 -24.53 -15.25
N ASN A 129 -8.14 -24.82 -14.23
CA ASN A 129 -6.97 -25.68 -14.34
C ASN A 129 -7.07 -27.02 -13.57
N VAL A 130 -8.21 -27.35 -12.94
CA VAL A 130 -8.33 -28.53 -12.05
C VAL A 130 -9.45 -29.51 -12.45
N GLU A 131 -9.98 -29.44 -13.67
CA GLU A 131 -10.89 -30.48 -14.18
C GLU A 131 -10.12 -31.76 -14.60
N GLU A 132 -9.46 -32.42 -13.65
CA GLU A 132 -9.16 -33.85 -13.78
C GLU A 132 -9.53 -34.61 -12.51
N ASN A 133 -10.64 -35.33 -12.63
CA ASN A 133 -10.97 -36.61 -12.00
C ASN A 133 -10.86 -36.75 -10.48
N ILE A 134 -12.00 -36.59 -9.81
CA ILE A 134 -12.29 -37.35 -8.59
C ILE A 134 -13.51 -38.25 -8.83
N ASN A 135 -13.27 -39.43 -9.41
CA ASN A 135 -14.25 -40.50 -9.45
C ASN A 135 -14.17 -41.26 -8.11
N ILE A 136 -14.93 -40.82 -7.10
CA ILE A 136 -14.98 -41.47 -5.79
C ILE A 136 -15.83 -42.74 -5.91
N PRO A 137 -15.31 -43.95 -5.60
CA PRO A 137 -16.11 -45.17 -5.61
C PRO A 137 -17.12 -45.10 -4.47
N ARG A 138 -18.41 -45.01 -4.79
CA ARG A 138 -19.49 -45.06 -3.80
C ARG A 138 -19.55 -46.44 -3.16
N LYS A 139 -19.01 -46.56 -1.94
CA LYS A 139 -19.41 -47.62 -1.01
C LYS A 139 -20.54 -47.08 -0.13
N GLU A 140 -21.45 -47.97 0.26
CA GLU A 140 -22.47 -47.67 1.28
C GLU A 140 -21.77 -47.48 2.63
N ASP A 141 -21.41 -46.24 2.92
CA ASP A 141 -20.82 -45.81 4.18
C ASP A 141 -21.77 -44.81 4.85
N LEU A 142 -21.88 -44.88 6.18
CA LEU A 142 -22.75 -44.02 6.99
C LEU A 142 -22.38 -42.53 6.83
N TRP A 143 -21.15 -42.25 6.39
CA TRP A 143 -20.62 -40.92 6.14
C TRP A 143 -21.09 -40.26 4.84
N ASN A 144 -21.78 -40.99 3.94
CA ASN A 144 -22.28 -40.41 2.69
C ASN A 144 -23.22 -39.21 2.92
N ILE A 145 -24.00 -39.22 4.00
CA ILE A 145 -24.87 -38.09 4.38
C ILE A 145 -24.01 -36.89 4.82
N HIS A 146 -22.91 -37.13 5.53
CA HIS A 146 -21.97 -36.08 5.92
C HIS A 146 -21.27 -35.49 4.69
N ASP A 147 -20.87 -36.33 3.73
CA ASP A 147 -20.26 -35.89 2.47
C ASP A 147 -21.24 -35.07 1.62
N GLU A 148 -22.52 -35.47 1.56
CA GLU A 148 -23.59 -34.69 0.93
C GLU A 148 -23.86 -33.35 1.66
N LEU A 149 -23.77 -33.35 3.00
CA LEU A 149 -23.84 -32.13 3.81
C LEU A 149 -22.64 -31.21 3.60
N ILE A 150 -21.43 -31.75 3.42
CA ILE A 150 -20.24 -30.98 3.06
C ILE A 150 -20.43 -30.32 1.69
N VAL A 151 -20.86 -31.09 0.68
CA VAL A 151 -21.11 -30.57 -0.68
C VAL A 151 -22.20 -29.49 -0.65
N SER A 152 -23.32 -29.72 0.03
CA SER A 152 -24.39 -28.72 0.15
C SER A 152 -24.00 -27.50 1.00
N SER A 153 -23.13 -27.64 1.99
CA SER A 153 -22.59 -26.51 2.76
C SER A 153 -21.58 -25.67 1.97
N SER A 154 -20.77 -26.31 1.11
CA SER A 154 -19.82 -25.62 0.23
C SER A 154 -20.51 -24.79 -0.86
N LEU A 155 -21.73 -25.18 -1.26
CA LEU A 155 -22.58 -24.42 -2.18
C LEU A 155 -23.29 -23.23 -1.49
N ASN A 156 -23.35 -23.21 -0.16
CA ASN A 156 -24.08 -22.22 0.64
C ASN A 156 -23.18 -21.31 1.49
N SER A 157 -21.84 -21.42 1.40
CA SER A 157 -20.93 -20.68 2.30
C SER A 157 -20.78 -19.19 1.97
N ASP A 158 -21.23 -18.75 0.80
CA ASP A 158 -21.23 -17.35 0.41
C ASP A 158 -22.67 -16.85 0.26
N GLU A 159 -23.14 -16.05 1.22
CA GLU A 159 -24.30 -15.20 0.99
C GLU A 159 -24.05 -14.36 -0.29
N PRO A 160 -24.97 -14.38 -1.28
CA PRO A 160 -24.83 -13.57 -2.48
C PRO A 160 -24.75 -12.09 -2.10
N GLY A 161 -23.54 -11.51 -2.19
CA GLY A 161 -23.27 -10.10 -1.87
C GLY A 161 -22.53 -9.83 -0.55
N GLY A 162 -22.21 -10.88 0.22
CA GLY A 162 -21.45 -10.77 1.47
C GLY A 162 -19.93 -10.54 1.27
N ILE A 163 -19.28 -10.01 2.32
CA ILE A 163 -17.81 -9.96 2.43
C ILE A 163 -17.30 -11.40 2.66
N PRO A 164 -16.31 -11.90 1.89
CA PRO A 164 -15.74 -13.23 2.10
C PRO A 164 -15.33 -13.45 3.56
N ILE A 165 -15.64 -14.61 4.12
CA ILE A 165 -15.42 -14.93 5.54
C ILE A 165 -13.96 -14.72 5.93
N GLU A 166 -13.04 -15.16 5.08
CA GLU A 166 -11.59 -15.02 5.25
C GLU A 166 -11.17 -13.55 5.38
N LEU A 167 -11.67 -12.69 4.47
CA LEU A 167 -11.40 -11.25 4.50
C LEU A 167 -11.95 -10.60 5.78
N ARG A 168 -13.17 -10.99 6.19
CA ARG A 168 -13.79 -10.50 7.43
C ARG A 168 -12.96 -10.87 8.66
N GLN A 169 -12.51 -12.12 8.74
CA GLN A 169 -11.67 -12.60 9.84
C GLN A 169 -10.34 -11.85 9.90
N PHE A 170 -9.65 -11.70 8.76
CA PHE A 170 -8.40 -10.95 8.67
C PHE A 170 -8.56 -9.49 9.12
N LEU A 171 -9.61 -8.80 8.64
CA LEU A 171 -9.86 -7.40 8.97
C LEU A 171 -10.20 -7.18 10.45
N ASN A 172 -10.77 -8.19 11.12
CA ASN A 172 -11.12 -8.13 12.54
C ASN A 172 -9.98 -8.60 13.48
N ALA A 173 -8.96 -9.27 12.95
CA ALA A 173 -7.80 -9.63 13.76
C ALA A 173 -7.04 -8.38 14.25
N ASN A 174 -6.28 -8.52 15.34
CA ASN A 174 -5.50 -7.41 15.89
C ASN A 174 -4.45 -6.86 14.90
N VAL A 175 -4.14 -5.58 15.05
CA VAL A 175 -3.06 -4.93 14.28
C VAL A 175 -1.70 -5.34 14.84
N VAL A 176 -0.71 -5.44 13.95
CA VAL A 176 0.67 -5.78 14.30
C VAL A 176 1.51 -4.50 14.45
N SER A 177 2.65 -4.60 15.15
CA SER A 177 3.59 -3.48 15.31
C SER A 177 4.05 -2.91 13.96
N ARG A 178 4.12 -1.57 13.88
CA ARG A 178 4.59 -0.80 12.70
C ARG A 178 6.00 -1.21 12.23
N SER A 179 6.86 -1.57 13.17
CA SER A 179 8.28 -1.84 12.92
C SER A 179 8.53 -3.18 12.22
N GLU A 180 7.52 -4.06 12.20
CA GLU A 180 7.61 -5.36 11.54
C GLU A 180 7.51 -5.23 10.02
N ASP A 181 8.11 -6.22 9.34
CA ASP A 181 8.04 -6.33 7.89
C ASP A 181 6.71 -6.98 7.46
N PRO A 182 5.86 -6.28 6.69
CA PRO A 182 4.56 -6.79 6.28
C PRO A 182 4.68 -8.07 5.44
N PHE A 183 5.76 -8.26 4.66
CA PHE A 183 5.96 -9.49 3.92
C PHE A 183 6.21 -10.68 4.85
N LYS A 184 7.03 -10.51 5.89
CA LYS A 184 7.28 -11.57 6.88
C LYS A 184 6.03 -11.95 7.66
N ILE A 185 5.17 -10.97 7.98
CA ILE A 185 3.89 -11.23 8.62
C ILE A 185 2.99 -12.04 7.68
N TRP A 186 2.88 -11.62 6.42
CA TRP A 186 2.06 -12.32 5.42
C TRP A 186 2.56 -13.74 5.15
N GLN A 187 3.86 -13.99 5.20
CA GLN A 187 4.40 -15.37 5.12
C GLN A 187 3.92 -16.28 6.26
N LYS A 188 3.66 -15.72 7.46
CA LYS A 188 3.08 -16.48 8.58
C LYS A 188 1.56 -16.62 8.47
N LEU A 189 0.90 -15.68 7.80
CA LEU A 189 -0.55 -15.65 7.65
C LEU A 189 -1.06 -16.36 6.38
N LYS A 190 -0.18 -16.70 5.45
CA LYS A 190 -0.54 -17.27 4.14
C LYS A 190 -1.41 -18.53 4.25
N ASP A 191 -1.15 -19.39 5.24
CA ASP A 191 -1.87 -20.66 5.41
C ASP A 191 -3.23 -20.45 6.09
N VAL A 192 -3.39 -19.34 6.82
CA VAL A 192 -4.63 -18.96 7.51
C VAL A 192 -5.54 -18.15 6.58
N TYR A 193 -4.96 -17.28 5.77
CA TYR A 193 -5.67 -16.37 4.86
C TYR A 193 -5.06 -16.44 3.44
N PRO A 194 -5.20 -17.58 2.73
CA PRO A 194 -4.58 -17.78 1.41
C PRO A 194 -5.12 -16.83 0.34
N MET A 195 -6.44 -16.62 0.26
CA MET A 195 -7.05 -15.76 -0.75
C MET A 195 -6.70 -14.29 -0.52
N VAL A 196 -6.67 -13.86 0.74
CA VAL A 196 -6.29 -12.48 1.08
C VAL A 196 -4.80 -12.27 0.83
N TYR A 197 -3.95 -13.26 1.12
CA TYR A 197 -2.52 -13.22 0.85
C TYR A 197 -2.22 -12.97 -0.63
N GLU A 198 -2.88 -13.70 -1.54
CA GLU A 198 -2.68 -13.52 -2.97
C GLU A 198 -2.95 -12.08 -3.43
N VAL A 199 -4.06 -11.50 -2.98
CA VAL A 199 -4.39 -10.11 -3.30
C VAL A 199 -3.39 -9.16 -2.65
N ALA A 200 -3.02 -9.38 -1.39
CA ALA A 200 -2.06 -8.53 -0.68
C ALA A 200 -0.71 -8.45 -1.40
N MET A 201 -0.19 -9.59 -1.88
CA MET A 201 1.09 -9.63 -2.59
C MET A 201 1.06 -8.83 -3.90
N LYS A 202 -0.06 -8.85 -4.64
CA LYS A 202 -0.25 -8.05 -5.87
C LYS A 202 -0.22 -6.54 -5.61
N TYR A 203 -0.68 -6.10 -4.43
CA TYR A 203 -0.76 -4.67 -4.09
C TYR A 203 0.46 -4.14 -3.33
N PHE A 204 1.26 -5.01 -2.70
CA PHE A 204 2.44 -4.60 -1.94
C PHE A 204 3.65 -4.27 -2.81
N VAL A 205 3.70 -4.79 -4.03
CA VAL A 205 4.74 -4.47 -5.01
C VAL A 205 4.58 -3.07 -5.61
N ILE A 206 3.41 -2.45 -5.43
CA ILE A 206 3.15 -1.10 -5.93
C ILE A 206 3.94 -0.11 -5.09
N VAL A 207 4.71 0.75 -5.76
CA VAL A 207 5.46 1.83 -5.12
C VAL A 207 4.53 3.03 -4.93
N GLY A 208 4.59 3.66 -3.76
CA GLY A 208 3.76 4.83 -3.42
C GLY A 208 4.16 6.14 -4.13
N THR A 209 5.34 6.20 -4.76
CA THR A 209 5.87 7.40 -5.43
C THR A 209 6.65 7.06 -6.69
N SER A 210 6.85 8.05 -7.58
CA SER A 210 7.74 7.95 -8.74
C SER A 210 9.22 8.12 -8.39
N VAL A 211 9.57 8.42 -7.13
CA VAL A 211 10.94 8.74 -6.74
C VAL A 211 11.94 7.61 -7.06
N PRO A 212 11.62 6.31 -6.87
CA PRO A 212 12.51 5.23 -7.29
C PRO A 212 12.88 5.26 -8.78
N SER A 213 11.91 5.51 -9.66
CA SER A 213 12.19 5.61 -11.09
C SER A 213 12.97 6.89 -11.42
N GLU A 214 12.63 8.02 -10.79
CA GLU A 214 13.36 9.28 -10.93
C GLU A 214 14.84 9.15 -10.52
N ARG A 215 15.15 8.45 -9.43
CA ARG A 215 16.54 8.16 -9.02
C ARG A 215 17.28 7.34 -10.07
N LEU A 216 16.63 6.29 -10.59
CA LEU A 216 17.20 5.45 -11.64
C LEU A 216 17.49 6.27 -12.91
N PHE A 217 16.55 7.11 -13.36
CA PHE A 217 16.72 7.96 -14.53
C PHE A 217 17.70 9.10 -14.31
N SER A 218 17.82 9.64 -13.10
CA SER A 218 18.82 10.66 -12.75
C SER A 218 20.23 10.08 -12.82
N ALA A 219 20.44 8.90 -12.23
CA ALA A 219 21.71 8.17 -12.32
C ALA A 219 22.05 7.80 -13.77
N ALA A 220 21.07 7.34 -14.54
CA ALA A 220 21.23 7.05 -15.97
C ALA A 220 21.54 8.30 -16.80
N GLY A 221 20.88 9.41 -16.50
CA GLY A 221 21.09 10.71 -17.15
C GLY A 221 22.54 11.16 -17.02
N ASN A 222 23.15 10.98 -15.85
CA ASN A 222 24.58 11.23 -15.64
C ASN A 222 25.46 10.38 -16.57
N VAL A 223 25.17 9.08 -16.70
CA VAL A 223 25.94 8.16 -17.56
C VAL A 223 25.77 8.49 -19.05
N ILE A 224 24.56 8.83 -19.47
CA ILE A 224 24.21 9.08 -20.88
C ILE A 224 24.69 10.47 -21.32
N SER A 225 24.52 11.50 -20.47
CA SER A 225 24.82 12.89 -20.78
C SER A 225 26.31 13.22 -20.71
N MET A 226 27.04 12.75 -19.69
CA MET A 226 28.45 13.10 -19.50
C MET A 226 29.38 12.60 -20.61
N LYS A 227 29.00 11.54 -21.33
CA LYS A 227 29.87 10.93 -22.35
C LYS A 227 29.76 11.53 -23.76
N ARG A 228 28.99 12.61 -23.99
CA ARG A 228 28.70 13.15 -25.35
C ARG A 228 28.33 12.04 -26.36
N SER A 229 27.85 10.92 -25.85
CA SER A 229 27.69 9.71 -26.62
C SER A 229 26.30 9.74 -27.24
N LYS A 230 26.23 9.67 -28.58
CA LYS A 230 24.99 9.38 -29.32
C LYS A 230 24.53 7.95 -29.01
N ILE A 231 24.15 7.69 -27.76
CA ILE A 231 23.57 6.41 -27.33
C ILE A 231 22.15 6.40 -27.86
N LYS A 232 21.85 5.43 -28.73
CA LYS A 232 20.48 5.20 -29.21
C LYS A 232 19.60 4.75 -28.03
N GLY A 233 18.31 5.14 -28.03
CA GLY A 233 17.36 4.82 -26.95
C GLY A 233 17.36 3.34 -26.53
N LYS A 234 17.40 2.41 -27.48
CA LYS A 234 17.48 0.95 -27.20
C LYS A 234 18.68 0.57 -26.33
N ARG A 235 19.85 1.15 -26.60
CA ARG A 235 21.08 0.88 -25.83
C ARG A 235 21.05 1.57 -24.47
N ALA A 236 20.45 2.76 -24.38
CA ALA A 236 20.21 3.43 -23.09
C ALA A 236 19.31 2.56 -22.19
N SER A 237 18.20 2.02 -22.70
CA SER A 237 17.33 1.11 -21.95
C SER A 237 18.06 -0.12 -21.42
N GLN A 238 18.92 -0.74 -22.24
CA GLN A 238 19.74 -1.89 -21.81
C GLN A 238 20.73 -1.52 -20.70
N ILE A 239 21.40 -0.37 -20.81
CA ILE A 239 22.34 0.11 -19.78
C ILE A 239 21.59 0.40 -18.47
N ILE A 240 20.42 1.03 -18.55
CA ILE A 240 19.57 1.31 -17.38
C ILE A 240 19.13 0.02 -16.71
N PHE A 241 18.66 -0.94 -17.49
CA PHE A 241 18.24 -2.24 -16.99
C PHE A 241 19.39 -3.00 -16.32
N LEU A 242 20.54 -3.09 -16.97
CA LEU A 242 21.71 -3.74 -16.36
C LEU A 242 22.14 -2.99 -15.08
N GLY A 243 22.14 -1.65 -15.12
CA GLY A 243 22.44 -0.76 -14.01
C GLY A 243 21.53 -0.93 -12.78
N SER A 244 20.27 -1.32 -12.97
CA SER A 244 19.33 -1.54 -11.87
C SER A 244 19.50 -2.92 -11.20
N LEU A 245 20.23 -3.85 -11.82
CA LEU A 245 20.45 -5.17 -11.24
C LEU A 245 21.47 -5.13 -10.09
N PRO A 246 21.23 -5.87 -8.99
CA PRO A 246 22.20 -6.02 -7.91
C PRO A 246 23.55 -6.52 -8.42
N LYS A 247 24.65 -5.96 -7.89
CA LYS A 247 26.04 -6.30 -8.28
C LYS A 247 26.37 -7.79 -8.21
N LYS A 248 25.62 -8.59 -7.44
CA LYS A 248 25.77 -10.06 -7.39
C LYS A 248 25.51 -10.76 -8.72
N TYR A 249 24.73 -10.16 -9.62
CA TYR A 249 24.43 -10.71 -10.95
C TYR A 249 25.43 -10.25 -12.04
N TRP A 250 26.43 -9.45 -11.67
CA TRP A 250 27.43 -8.91 -12.60
C TRP A 250 28.73 -9.73 -12.63
N LYS A 251 28.79 -10.82 -11.86
CA LYS A 251 29.94 -11.73 -11.80
C LYS A 251 29.76 -12.91 -12.73
#